data_AF-A0A4Q3Y2Q2-F1
#
_entry.id   AF-A0A4Q3Y2Q2-F1
#
_cell.length_a   1.000
_cell.length_b   1.000
_cell.length_c   1.000
_cell.angle_alpha   90.00
_cell.angle_beta   90.00
_cell.angle_gamma   90.00
#
_symmetry.space_group_name_H-M   'P 1'
#
loop_
_entity.id
_entity.type
_entity.pdbx_description
1 polymer ?
#
loop_
_entity_poly.entity_id
_entity_poly.type
_entity_poly.pdbx_seq_one_letter_code
_entity_poly.pdbx_strand_id
1 'polypeptide(L)'
;MSSGDSIIIENPHRDPRSSPFLFIPLFENDRGDPALRVDHPNIAGRTPLGVKWEPGKVLFTIANSGLVASDLIRVDYEIRLCTFPGHGPADGFVVDHAGEAMGSTKADVGRIDFVPAGASRPLPPITVVATEAGGAWPDWLANIYVRARVSSLFSPDVPVTRWDFAVDPAVTEATLRLA
;
A
#
# COMPACT_ATOMS: atom_id res chain seq x y z
N MET A 1 35.62 -19.12 -30.37
CA MET A 1 35.13 -19.58 -29.05
C MET A 1 34.14 -18.52 -28.58
N SER A 2 32.83 -18.79 -28.57
CA SER A 2 31.86 -17.83 -28.05
C SER A 2 31.90 -17.87 -26.53
N SER A 3 32.10 -16.71 -25.90
CA SER A 3 31.84 -16.53 -24.47
C SER A 3 30.37 -16.81 -24.24
N GLY A 4 30.05 -17.92 -23.57
CA GLY A 4 28.69 -18.18 -23.13
C GLY A 4 28.32 -17.14 -22.09
N ASP A 5 27.34 -16.30 -22.41
CA ASP A 5 26.71 -15.44 -21.43
C ASP A 5 26.07 -16.34 -20.36
N SER A 6 26.68 -16.39 -19.19
CA SER A 6 26.11 -17.08 -18.05
C SER A 6 24.96 -16.24 -17.50
N ILE A 7 23.73 -16.73 -17.62
CA ILE A 7 22.58 -16.16 -16.91
C ILE A 7 22.76 -16.50 -15.43
N ILE A 8 23.15 -15.52 -14.63
CA ILE A 8 23.17 -15.64 -13.18
C ILE A 8 21.72 -15.48 -12.70
N ILE A 9 21.11 -16.57 -12.25
CA ILE A 9 19.82 -16.51 -11.54
C ILE A 9 20.17 -16.28 -10.07
N GLU A 10 20.13 -15.02 -9.65
CA GLU A 10 20.30 -14.67 -8.24
C GLU A 10 19.11 -15.18 -7.43
N ASN A 11 19.39 -15.81 -6.29
CA ASN A 11 18.34 -16.28 -5.40
C ASN A 11 17.63 -15.07 -4.77
N PRO A 12 16.34 -14.81 -5.08
CA PRO A 12 15.62 -13.64 -4.59
C PRO A 12 15.43 -13.65 -3.06
N HIS A 13 15.65 -14.79 -2.40
CA HIS A 13 15.66 -14.88 -0.93
C HIS A 13 16.95 -14.34 -0.29
N ARG A 14 18.03 -14.15 -1.07
CA ARG A 14 19.32 -13.60 -0.59
C ARG A 14 19.43 -12.09 -0.82
N ASP A 15 18.85 -11.58 -1.90
CA ASP A 15 18.68 -10.15 -2.14
C ASP A 15 17.26 -9.90 -2.69
N PRO A 16 16.32 -9.36 -1.89
CA PRO A 16 14.98 -9.08 -2.37
C PRO A 16 14.96 -8.08 -3.54
N ARG A 17 16.02 -7.28 -3.74
CA ARG A 17 16.15 -6.36 -4.86
C ARG A 17 16.63 -7.02 -6.15
N SER A 18 17.15 -8.25 -6.12
CA SER A 18 17.40 -9.02 -7.36
C SER A 18 16.11 -9.45 -8.07
N SER A 19 14.98 -9.25 -7.39
CA SER A 19 13.62 -9.53 -7.83
C SER A 19 12.81 -8.22 -8.00
N PRO A 20 11.61 -8.24 -8.61
CA PRO A 20 10.78 -7.05 -8.61
C PRO A 20 10.36 -6.74 -7.18
N PHE A 21 10.62 -5.51 -6.75
CA PHE A 21 10.35 -5.09 -5.38
C PHE A 21 9.40 -3.89 -5.40
N LEU A 22 8.14 -4.20 -5.14
CA LEU A 22 7.03 -3.27 -5.25
C LEU A 22 6.57 -2.77 -3.89
N PHE A 23 6.34 -1.47 -3.78
CA PHE A 23 5.81 -0.84 -2.57
C PHE A 23 5.07 0.45 -2.92
N ILE A 24 4.26 0.95 -2.00
CA ILE A 24 3.72 2.31 -2.07
C ILE A 24 4.72 3.22 -1.35
N PRO A 25 5.30 4.24 -2.02
CA PRO A 25 6.27 5.12 -1.40
C PRO A 25 5.69 5.88 -0.21
N LEU A 26 6.43 5.91 0.90
CA LEU A 26 6.02 6.63 2.10
C LEU A 26 6.51 8.08 2.08
N PHE A 27 7.67 8.33 1.49
CA PHE A 27 8.32 9.65 1.38
C PHE A 27 9.20 9.73 0.12
N GLU A 28 9.77 10.91 -0.15
CA GLU A 28 10.64 11.12 -1.31
C GLU A 28 11.91 10.27 -1.23
N ASN A 29 12.28 9.59 -2.31
CA ASN A 29 13.42 8.66 -2.37
C ASN A 29 13.28 7.40 -1.49
N ASP A 30 12.09 7.07 -1.00
CA ASP A 30 11.83 5.79 -0.36
C ASP A 30 12.15 4.64 -1.34
N ARG A 31 12.96 3.68 -0.89
CA ARG A 31 13.35 2.46 -1.63
C ARG A 31 12.86 1.18 -0.96
N GLY A 32 11.88 1.31 -0.08
CA GLY A 32 11.37 0.25 0.79
C GLY A 32 12.44 -0.40 1.65
N ASP A 33 13.39 0.39 2.13
CA ASP A 33 14.35 -0.03 3.14
C ASP A 33 13.69 0.12 4.53
N PRO A 34 13.45 -0.97 5.28
CA PRO A 34 12.87 -0.89 6.62
C PRO A 34 13.64 0.09 7.52
N ALA A 35 14.96 0.15 7.44
CA ALA A 35 15.78 0.98 8.33
C ALA A 35 15.57 2.49 8.10
N LEU A 36 15.28 2.89 6.86
CA LEU A 36 14.96 4.29 6.52
C LEU A 36 13.51 4.68 6.86
N ARG A 37 12.68 3.67 7.07
CA ARG A 37 11.25 3.81 7.36
C ARG A 37 11.02 3.91 8.86
N VAL A 38 11.78 3.21 9.68
CA VAL A 38 11.70 3.35 11.15
C VAL A 38 11.77 4.83 11.53
N ASP A 39 10.81 5.27 12.34
CA ASP A 39 10.66 6.63 12.87
C ASP A 39 10.45 7.77 11.86
N HIS A 40 10.20 7.48 10.57
CA HIS A 40 9.91 8.53 9.60
C HIS A 40 8.56 9.22 9.93
N PRO A 41 8.45 10.56 9.88
CA PRO A 41 7.21 11.27 10.21
C PRO A 41 5.98 10.79 9.43
N ASN A 42 6.14 10.47 8.14
CA ASN A 42 5.06 9.93 7.29
C ASN A 42 4.53 8.57 7.77
N ILE A 43 5.36 7.78 8.47
CA ILE A 43 4.92 6.52 9.09
C ILE A 43 4.12 6.81 10.35
N ALA A 44 4.65 7.63 11.27
CA ALA A 44 3.94 8.02 12.48
C ALA A 44 2.59 8.69 12.17
N GLY A 45 2.57 9.57 11.17
CA GLY A 45 1.39 10.28 10.71
C GLY A 45 0.49 9.49 9.75
N ARG A 46 0.89 8.29 9.30
CA ARG A 46 0.20 7.51 8.25
C ARG A 46 -0.21 8.38 7.05
N THR A 47 0.73 9.16 6.55
CA THR A 47 0.59 10.07 5.40
C THR A 47 1.59 9.73 4.28
N PRO A 48 1.50 8.51 3.73
CA PRO A 48 2.41 8.07 2.67
C PRO A 48 2.29 8.92 1.40
N LEU A 49 3.43 9.29 0.81
CA LEU A 49 3.51 10.07 -0.44
C LEU A 49 2.76 9.42 -1.61
N GLY A 50 2.80 8.10 -1.69
CA GLY A 50 2.13 7.32 -2.75
C GLY A 50 0.62 7.19 -2.59
N VAL A 51 0.01 7.83 -1.59
CA VAL A 51 -1.45 7.77 -1.36
C VAL A 51 -2.07 9.14 -1.53
N LYS A 52 -3.10 9.19 -2.38
CA LYS A 52 -3.93 10.38 -2.56
C LYS A 52 -5.38 10.05 -2.25
N TRP A 53 -6.00 10.90 -1.46
CA TRP A 53 -7.43 10.83 -1.17
C TRP A 53 -8.22 11.72 -2.11
N GLU A 54 -9.30 11.18 -2.66
CA GLU A 54 -10.32 11.93 -3.39
C GLU A 54 -11.70 11.53 -2.83
N PRO A 55 -12.73 12.38 -2.96
CA PRO A 55 -14.06 12.02 -2.46
C PRO A 55 -14.52 10.65 -3.01
N GLY A 56 -14.82 9.73 -2.10
CA GLY A 56 -15.26 8.36 -2.41
C GLY A 56 -14.20 7.38 -2.89
N LYS A 57 -12.93 7.76 -2.96
CA LYS A 57 -11.87 6.85 -3.42
C LYS A 57 -10.49 7.17 -2.86
N VAL A 58 -9.66 6.14 -2.80
CA VAL A 58 -8.22 6.26 -2.54
C VAL A 58 -7.44 5.85 -3.77
N LEU A 59 -6.42 6.63 -4.12
CA LEU A 59 -5.51 6.37 -5.22
C LEU A 59 -4.15 6.00 -4.67
N PHE A 60 -3.60 4.92 -5.20
CA PHE A 60 -2.27 4.44 -4.87
C PHE A 60 -1.33 4.64 -6.05
N THR A 61 -0.09 5.03 -5.76
CA THR A 61 1.05 4.95 -6.65
C THR A 61 2.03 3.95 -6.07
N ILE A 62 2.44 2.99 -6.89
CA ILE A 62 3.45 2.00 -6.53
C ILE A 62 4.77 2.33 -7.23
N ALA A 63 5.88 1.99 -6.59
CA ALA A 63 7.22 2.06 -7.14
C ALA A 63 7.84 0.67 -7.20
N ASN A 64 8.68 0.43 -8.21
CA ASN A 64 9.53 -0.75 -8.29
C ASN A 64 10.99 -0.34 -8.07
N SER A 65 11.57 -0.65 -6.91
CA SER A 65 13.00 -0.43 -6.66
C SER A 65 13.85 -1.69 -6.82
N GLY A 66 13.27 -2.76 -7.36
CA GLY A 66 13.99 -3.97 -7.76
C GLY A 66 14.81 -3.76 -9.02
N LEU A 67 15.66 -4.74 -9.33
CA LEU A 67 16.54 -4.75 -10.51
C LEU A 67 15.83 -5.24 -11.78
N VAL A 68 14.64 -5.84 -11.65
CA VAL A 68 13.87 -6.38 -12.78
C VAL A 68 12.45 -5.81 -12.80
N ALA A 69 11.82 -5.85 -13.97
CA ALA A 69 10.42 -5.48 -14.13
C ALA A 69 9.52 -6.43 -13.32
N SER A 70 8.39 -5.91 -12.83
CA SER A 70 7.40 -6.75 -12.16
C SER A 70 6.69 -7.71 -13.12
N ASP A 71 6.02 -8.69 -12.56
CA ASP A 71 4.99 -9.48 -13.23
C ASP A 71 3.62 -8.78 -13.05
N LEU A 72 2.54 -9.58 -13.03
CA LEU A 72 1.20 -9.12 -12.68
C LEU A 72 1.15 -8.68 -11.21
N ILE A 73 0.71 -7.46 -10.99
CA ILE A 73 0.64 -6.85 -9.66
C ILE A 73 -0.69 -7.16 -9.01
N ARG A 74 -0.63 -7.48 -7.72
CA ARG A 74 -1.75 -7.73 -6.84
C ARG A 74 -1.73 -6.70 -5.71
N VAL A 75 -2.88 -6.14 -5.35
CA VAL A 75 -2.99 -5.28 -4.17
C VAL A 75 -4.15 -5.76 -3.33
N ASP A 76 -3.80 -6.26 -2.16
CA ASP A 76 -4.75 -6.55 -1.10
C ASP A 76 -4.93 -5.30 -0.25
N TYR A 77 -6.16 -4.98 0.16
CA TYR A 77 -6.42 -3.83 1.04
C TYR A 77 -7.56 -4.07 2.04
N GLU A 78 -7.54 -3.33 3.15
CA GLU A 78 -8.63 -3.24 4.13
C GLU A 78 -8.90 -1.76 4.42
N ILE A 79 -10.18 -1.41 4.56
CA ILE A 79 -10.62 -0.05 4.89
C ILE A 79 -11.42 -0.09 6.18
N ARG A 80 -11.16 0.87 7.06
CA ARG A 80 -11.97 1.15 8.25
C ARG A 80 -12.48 2.58 8.23
N LEU A 81 -13.76 2.71 8.59
CA LEU A 81 -14.48 3.97 8.70
C LEU A 81 -14.69 4.26 10.18
N CYS A 82 -14.31 5.45 10.63
CA CYS A 82 -14.37 5.83 12.03
C CYS A 82 -15.16 7.12 12.21
N THR A 83 -16.15 7.06 13.09
CA THR A 83 -17.02 8.20 13.40
C THR A 83 -16.56 9.00 14.62
N PHE A 84 -15.55 8.54 15.35
CA PHE A 84 -15.10 9.18 16.58
C PHE A 84 -13.96 10.19 16.32
N PRO A 85 -14.17 11.50 16.54
CA PRO A 85 -13.16 12.53 16.23
C PRO A 85 -11.90 12.50 17.11
N GLY A 86 -11.96 11.78 18.24
CA GLY A 86 -10.84 11.59 19.16
C GLY A 86 -9.78 10.62 18.63
N HIS A 87 -10.15 9.70 17.73
CA HIS A 87 -9.20 8.81 17.08
C HIS A 87 -8.37 9.59 16.04
N GLY A 88 -7.11 9.22 15.92
CA GLY A 88 -6.16 9.74 14.95
C GLY A 88 -5.35 8.62 14.29
N PRO A 89 -4.23 8.95 13.64
CA PRO A 89 -3.45 7.98 12.88
C PRO A 89 -3.11 6.72 13.68
N ALA A 90 -2.68 6.87 14.94
CA ALA A 90 -2.26 5.78 15.82
C ALA A 90 -3.32 4.69 16.00
N ASP A 91 -4.60 5.03 15.94
CA ASP A 91 -5.73 4.14 16.25
C ASP A 91 -6.08 3.19 15.10
N GLY A 92 -5.70 3.52 13.86
CA GLY A 92 -6.22 2.96 12.62
C GLY A 92 -6.70 1.50 12.63
N PHE A 93 -5.80 0.53 12.83
CA PHE A 93 -6.16 -0.91 12.84
C PHE A 93 -5.97 -1.58 14.19
N VAL A 94 -5.77 -0.81 15.27
CA VAL A 94 -5.39 -1.31 16.60
C VAL A 94 -6.50 -1.14 17.66
N VAL A 95 -7.54 -0.36 17.35
CA VAL A 95 -8.72 -0.21 18.20
C VAL A 95 -9.99 -0.58 17.44
N ASP A 96 -11.08 -0.78 18.18
CA ASP A 96 -12.43 -0.88 17.62
C ASP A 96 -12.96 0.52 17.32
N HIS A 97 -13.40 0.78 16.09
CA HIS A 97 -14.00 2.05 15.71
C HIS A 97 -15.53 1.98 15.79
N ALA A 98 -16.15 3.05 16.30
CA ALA A 98 -17.61 3.14 16.33
C ALA A 98 -18.17 3.29 14.91
N GLY A 99 -19.07 2.39 14.50
CA GLY A 99 -19.79 2.45 13.22
C GLY A 99 -19.10 1.80 12.01
N GLU A 100 -18.17 0.88 12.23
CA GLU A 100 -17.37 0.25 11.16
C GLU A 100 -18.21 -0.49 10.12
N ALA A 101 -18.22 0.01 8.88
CA ALA A 101 -18.29 -0.86 7.72
C ALA A 101 -16.86 -1.33 7.43
N MET A 102 -16.56 -2.58 7.79
CA MET A 102 -15.31 -3.21 7.37
C MET A 102 -15.35 -3.38 5.84
N GLY A 103 -14.43 -2.72 5.13
CA GLY A 103 -14.15 -3.08 3.75
C GLY A 103 -13.51 -4.47 3.73
N SER A 104 -14.15 -5.44 3.08
CA SER A 104 -13.60 -6.78 2.88
C SER A 104 -12.23 -6.73 2.21
N THR A 105 -11.32 -7.65 2.56
CA THR A 105 -10.05 -7.80 1.83
C THR A 105 -10.32 -8.09 0.36
N LYS A 106 -9.88 -7.19 -0.53
CA LYS A 106 -9.96 -7.40 -1.97
C LYS A 106 -8.56 -7.50 -2.54
N ALA A 107 -8.28 -8.63 -3.18
CA ALA A 107 -6.97 -8.99 -3.72
C ALA A 107 -6.64 -8.34 -5.07
N ASP A 108 -7.64 -7.81 -5.78
CA ASP A 108 -7.46 -7.38 -7.15
C ASP A 108 -8.14 -6.02 -7.38
N VAL A 109 -7.32 -5.01 -7.69
CA VAL A 109 -7.77 -3.68 -8.12
C VAL A 109 -7.93 -3.60 -9.65
N GLY A 110 -7.65 -4.69 -10.37
CA GLY A 110 -7.65 -4.84 -11.82
C GLY A 110 -6.31 -5.38 -12.33
N ARG A 111 -6.29 -5.98 -13.52
CA ARG A 111 -5.04 -6.36 -14.20
C ARG A 111 -4.18 -5.11 -14.43
N ILE A 112 -3.08 -5.02 -13.71
CA ILE A 112 -2.08 -3.96 -13.88
C ILE A 112 -0.92 -4.54 -14.67
N ASP A 113 -0.63 -3.93 -15.82
CA ASP A 113 0.56 -4.23 -16.62
C ASP A 113 1.83 -4.00 -15.80
N PHE A 114 2.88 -4.78 -16.09
CA PHE A 114 4.15 -4.75 -15.34
C PHE A 114 4.72 -3.34 -15.12
N VAL A 115 5.41 -3.15 -13.98
CA VAL A 115 6.14 -1.92 -13.64
C VAL A 115 7.64 -2.15 -13.89
N PRO A 116 8.28 -1.40 -14.81
CA PRO A 116 9.72 -1.49 -15.05
C PRO A 116 10.55 -1.22 -13.79
N ALA A 117 11.76 -1.78 -13.74
CA ALA A 117 12.73 -1.47 -12.69
C ALA A 117 12.99 0.05 -12.62
N GLY A 118 12.96 0.61 -11.42
CA GLY A 118 13.14 2.05 -11.16
C GLY A 118 11.96 2.94 -11.54
N ALA A 119 10.84 2.38 -12.03
CA ALA A 119 9.66 3.13 -12.41
C ALA A 119 8.60 3.19 -11.29
N SER A 120 7.66 4.12 -11.42
CA SER A 120 6.46 4.18 -10.61
C SER A 120 5.22 4.19 -11.49
N ARG A 121 4.10 3.66 -10.99
CA ARG A 121 2.81 3.68 -11.69
C ARG A 121 1.63 3.91 -10.75
N PRO A 122 0.63 4.69 -11.21
CA PRO A 122 -0.64 4.78 -10.50
C PRO A 122 -1.43 3.47 -10.67
N LEU A 123 -2.16 3.09 -9.64
CA LEU A 123 -3.10 1.99 -9.64
C LEU A 123 -4.52 2.46 -9.95
N PRO A 124 -5.40 1.55 -10.41
CA PRO A 124 -6.83 1.82 -10.43
C PRO A 124 -7.32 2.29 -9.04
N PRO A 125 -8.25 3.27 -9.00
CA PRO A 125 -8.73 3.79 -7.73
C PRO A 125 -9.49 2.71 -6.95
N ILE A 126 -9.29 2.69 -5.63
CA ILE A 126 -10.10 1.89 -4.72
C ILE A 126 -11.27 2.73 -4.24
N THR A 127 -12.48 2.29 -4.57
CA THR A 127 -13.72 2.92 -4.10
C THR A 127 -13.88 2.70 -2.60
N VAL A 128 -14.09 3.78 -1.86
CA VAL A 128 -14.48 3.75 -0.46
C VAL A 128 -15.98 3.91 -0.41
N VAL A 129 -16.69 2.82 -0.12
CA VAL A 129 -18.16 2.80 -0.04
C VAL A 129 -18.60 3.42 1.27
N ALA A 130 -18.54 4.76 1.32
CA ALA A 130 -19.06 5.57 2.40
C ALA A 130 -19.73 6.83 1.86
N THR A 131 -19.86 7.02 0.55
CA THR A 131 -20.26 8.32 -0.01
C THR A 131 -21.75 8.58 0.11
N GLU A 132 -22.11 9.79 0.52
CA GLU A 132 -23.47 10.31 0.34
C GLU A 132 -23.78 10.56 -1.14
N ALA A 133 -25.05 10.81 -1.44
CA ALA A 133 -25.48 11.19 -2.79
C ALA A 133 -24.67 12.41 -3.27
N GLY A 134 -23.93 12.26 -4.38
CA GLY A 134 -23.05 13.30 -4.91
C GLY A 134 -21.55 13.08 -4.68
N GLY A 135 -21.16 11.97 -4.04
CA GLY A 135 -19.75 11.58 -3.93
C GLY A 135 -18.97 12.29 -2.81
N ALA A 136 -19.64 13.04 -1.95
CA ALA A 136 -19.05 13.63 -0.75
C ALA A 136 -18.85 12.57 0.35
N TRP A 137 -17.90 12.83 1.25
CA TRP A 137 -17.80 12.07 2.50
C TRP A 137 -18.95 12.47 3.42
N PRO A 138 -19.53 11.55 4.20
CA PRO A 138 -20.59 11.88 5.14
C PRO A 138 -20.07 12.74 6.28
N ASP A 139 -20.91 13.65 6.76
CA ASP A 139 -20.59 14.57 7.87
C ASP A 139 -20.38 13.83 9.22
N TRP A 140 -20.87 12.59 9.34
CA TRP A 140 -20.67 11.76 10.54
C TRP A 140 -19.33 11.03 10.57
N LEU A 141 -18.60 11.02 9.46
CA LEU A 141 -17.33 10.30 9.33
C LEU A 141 -16.18 11.22 9.74
N ALA A 142 -15.41 10.81 10.75
CA ALA A 142 -14.30 11.61 11.27
C ALA A 142 -12.94 11.17 10.71
N ASN A 143 -12.75 9.86 10.50
CA ASN A 143 -11.52 9.32 9.95
C ASN A 143 -11.78 8.17 8.99
N ILE A 144 -10.90 8.03 7.99
CA ILE A 144 -10.81 6.87 7.10
C ILE A 144 -9.41 6.31 7.22
N TYR A 145 -9.33 5.00 7.47
CA TYR A 145 -8.07 4.27 7.49
C TYR A 145 -8.05 3.27 6.34
N VAL A 146 -6.92 3.18 5.66
CA VAL A 146 -6.67 2.12 4.70
C VAL A 146 -5.33 1.49 5.02
N ARG A 147 -5.28 0.16 4.96
CA ARG A 147 -4.02 -0.58 4.87
C ARG A 147 -4.02 -1.38 3.59
N ALA A 148 -2.90 -1.38 2.90
CA ALA A 148 -2.72 -2.10 1.65
C ALA A 148 -1.39 -2.84 1.67
N ARG A 149 -1.34 -3.98 0.98
CA ARG A 149 -0.11 -4.71 0.71
C ARG A 149 0.03 -4.95 -0.79
N VAL A 150 1.14 -4.50 -1.36
CA VAL A 150 1.46 -4.70 -2.77
C VAL A 150 2.21 -6.02 -2.92
N SER A 151 1.79 -6.84 -3.88
CA SER A 151 2.39 -8.14 -4.16
C SER A 151 2.54 -8.33 -5.68
N SER A 152 3.43 -9.24 -6.06
CA SER A 152 3.58 -9.73 -7.43
C SER A 152 2.89 -11.10 -7.56
N LEU A 153 2.67 -11.60 -8.78
CA LEU A 153 2.03 -12.91 -9.03
C LEU A 153 2.72 -14.07 -8.30
N PHE A 154 4.05 -14.02 -8.22
CA PHE A 154 4.86 -15.05 -7.57
C PHE A 154 5.18 -14.76 -6.10
N SER A 155 4.66 -13.65 -5.57
CA SER A 155 4.79 -13.36 -4.15
C SER A 155 3.92 -14.32 -3.33
N PRO A 156 4.38 -14.79 -2.15
CA PRO A 156 3.54 -15.60 -1.28
C PRO A 156 2.34 -14.79 -0.80
N ASP A 157 1.20 -15.47 -0.68
CA ASP A 157 0.02 -14.91 -0.02
C ASP A 157 0.32 -14.69 1.47
N VAL A 158 0.21 -13.45 1.92
CA VAL A 158 0.41 -13.07 3.32
C VAL A 158 -0.94 -12.64 3.90
N PRO A 159 -1.48 -13.36 4.90
CA PRO A 159 -2.76 -13.00 5.50
C PRO A 159 -2.66 -11.64 6.18
N VAL A 160 -3.76 -10.88 6.17
CA VAL A 160 -3.86 -9.52 6.72
C VAL A 160 -3.41 -9.44 8.19
N THR A 161 -3.61 -10.50 8.98
CA THR A 161 -3.17 -10.60 10.39
C THR A 161 -1.65 -10.59 10.57
N ARG A 162 -0.88 -10.75 9.49
CA ARG A 162 0.59 -10.69 9.48
C ARG A 162 1.13 -9.45 8.80
N TRP A 163 0.28 -8.51 8.40
CA TRP A 163 0.74 -7.25 7.83
C TRP A 163 1.28 -6.37 8.94
N ASP A 164 2.55 -6.00 8.82
CA ASP A 164 3.22 -5.12 9.77
C ASP A 164 3.78 -3.92 9.00
N PHE A 165 3.12 -2.78 9.17
CA PHE A 165 3.50 -1.53 8.50
C PHE A 165 4.89 -1.02 8.89
N ALA A 166 5.37 -1.35 10.10
CA ALA A 166 6.66 -0.86 10.58
C ALA A 166 7.85 -1.58 9.93
N VAL A 167 7.65 -2.83 9.49
CA VAL A 167 8.76 -3.68 9.04
C VAL A 167 8.56 -4.35 7.68
N ASP A 168 7.33 -4.50 7.18
CA ASP A 168 7.07 -5.02 5.82
C ASP A 168 6.97 -3.84 4.84
N PRO A 169 7.97 -3.62 3.97
CA PRO A 169 7.95 -2.48 3.06
C PRO A 169 6.83 -2.56 2.00
N ALA A 170 6.29 -3.75 1.76
CA ALA A 170 5.17 -3.96 0.86
C ALA A 170 3.84 -3.52 1.48
N VAL A 171 3.79 -3.37 2.82
CA VAL A 171 2.61 -2.89 3.55
C VAL A 171 2.65 -1.37 3.67
N THR A 172 1.50 -0.74 3.55
CA THR A 172 1.31 0.69 3.74
C THR A 172 0.02 0.97 4.47
N GLU A 173 0.07 1.83 5.48
CA GLU A 173 -1.11 2.39 6.12
C GLU A 173 -1.26 3.88 5.79
N ALA A 174 -2.49 4.32 5.55
CA ALA A 174 -2.81 5.71 5.34
C ALA A 174 -4.06 6.11 6.13
N THR A 175 -4.09 7.36 6.59
CA THR A 175 -5.22 7.95 7.29
C THR A 175 -5.68 9.23 6.58
N LEU A 176 -6.98 9.39 6.44
CA LEU A 176 -7.63 10.67 6.11
C LEU A 176 -8.45 11.11 7.32
N ARG A 177 -8.14 12.29 7.84
CA ARG A 177 -8.99 12.98 8.82
C ARG A 177 -9.97 13.89 8.09
N LEU A 178 -11.25 13.71 8.37
CA LEU A 178 -12.34 14.54 7.89
C LEU A 178 -12.70 15.49 9.03
N ALA A 179 -12.75 16.79 8.73
CA ALA A 179 -12.84 17.87 9.72
C ALA A 179 -14.18 17.87 10.47
#